data_AF-A0A4Y7UK97-F1
#
_entry.id   AF-A0A4Y7UK97-F1
#
_cell.length_a   1.000
_cell.length_b   1.000
_cell.length_c   1.000
_cell.angle_alpha   90.00
_cell.angle_beta   90.00
_cell.angle_gamma   90.00
#
_symmetry.space_group_name_H-M   'P 1'
#
loop_
_entity.id
_entity.type
_entity.pdbx_description
1 polymer ?
#
loop_
_entity_poly.entity_id
_entity_poly.type
_entity_poly.pdbx_seq_one_letter_code
_entity_poly.pdbx_strand_id
1 'polypeptide(L)'
;MSTATKPNHIGRKISRIRELRDMKQEALAQALGTNQQAISIIENSETIDEEKLIEVAKALGVTAEAIKNFSEEAVLNIIGNTLHDGSFINGNAFSCNFNPLDKVIELYERLVQAEKDKVEYLEKLLKEK
;
A
#
# COMPACT_ATOMS: atom_id res chain seq x y z
N MET A 1 -1.02 -16.03 -26.23
CA MET A 1 -1.26 -15.59 -24.84
C MET A 1 -2.41 -14.60 -24.88
N SER A 2 -3.63 -15.05 -24.58
CA SER A 2 -4.83 -14.22 -24.67
C SER A 2 -4.88 -13.23 -23.51
N THR A 3 -4.68 -11.94 -23.80
CA THR A 3 -4.94 -10.82 -22.89
C THR A 3 -6.44 -10.56 -22.80
N ALA A 4 -7.22 -11.57 -22.37
CA ALA A 4 -8.61 -11.35 -22.01
C ALA A 4 -8.62 -10.57 -20.70
N THR A 5 -9.09 -9.33 -20.75
CA THR A 5 -9.43 -8.53 -19.56
C THR A 5 -10.22 -9.40 -18.61
N LYS A 6 -9.59 -9.86 -17.50
CA LYS A 6 -10.24 -10.73 -16.52
C LYS A 6 -11.55 -10.06 -16.09
N PRO A 7 -12.72 -10.71 -16.23
CA PRO A 7 -13.98 -10.14 -15.80
C PRO A 7 -13.87 -9.75 -14.32
N ASN A 8 -14.40 -8.58 -14.00
CA ASN A 8 -14.31 -7.96 -12.67
C ASN A 8 -15.22 -8.69 -11.68
N HIS A 9 -14.88 -9.93 -11.37
CA HIS A 9 -15.71 -10.83 -10.58
C HIS A 9 -15.50 -10.56 -9.09
N ILE A 10 -16.44 -9.83 -8.48
CA ILE A 10 -16.35 -9.38 -7.09
C ILE A 10 -16.27 -10.57 -6.10
N GLY A 11 -17.06 -11.63 -6.32
CA GLY A 11 -17.02 -12.81 -5.47
C GLY A 11 -15.64 -13.48 -5.37
N ARG A 12 -14.90 -13.59 -6.50
CA ARG A 12 -13.53 -14.12 -6.50
C ARG A 12 -12.56 -13.24 -5.72
N LYS A 13 -12.73 -11.91 -5.79
CA LYS A 13 -11.93 -10.97 -5.00
C LYS A 13 -12.19 -11.14 -3.51
N ILE A 14 -13.45 -11.31 -3.11
CA ILE A 14 -13.85 -11.61 -1.72
C ILE A 14 -13.19 -12.91 -1.24
N SER A 15 -13.29 -13.97 -2.04
CA SER A 15 -12.69 -15.27 -1.72
C SER A 15 -11.18 -15.15 -1.50
N ARG A 16 -10.50 -14.40 -2.37
CA ARG A 16 -9.06 -14.20 -2.27
C ARG A 16 -8.64 -13.37 -1.06
N ILE A 17 -9.35 -12.27 -0.79
CA ILE A 17 -9.10 -11.44 0.40
C ILE A 17 -9.34 -12.26 1.67
N ARG A 18 -10.38 -13.11 1.69
CA ARG A 18 -10.67 -14.00 2.80
C ARG A 18 -9.52 -14.98 3.05
N GLU A 19 -8.97 -15.60 2.01
CA GLU A 19 -7.80 -16.48 2.11
C GLU A 19 -6.55 -15.75 2.62
N LEU A 20 -6.30 -14.52 2.15
CA LEU A 20 -5.20 -13.69 2.62
C LEU A 20 -5.33 -13.29 4.10
N ARG A 21 -6.56 -13.28 4.61
CA ARG A 21 -6.88 -13.05 6.04
C ARG A 21 -6.85 -14.33 6.88
N ASP A 22 -6.48 -15.48 6.29
CA ASP A 22 -6.51 -16.80 6.92
C ASP A 22 -7.89 -17.14 7.53
N MET A 23 -8.96 -16.72 6.84
CA MET A 23 -10.34 -16.87 7.31
C MET A 23 -11.07 -17.99 6.55
N LYS A 24 -11.73 -18.89 7.28
CA LYS A 24 -12.58 -19.94 6.68
C LYS A 24 -13.93 -19.36 6.24
N GLN A 25 -14.58 -19.98 5.24
CA GLN A 25 -15.94 -19.58 4.82
C GLN A 25 -16.95 -19.63 5.98
N GLU A 26 -16.84 -20.62 6.87
CA GLU A 26 -17.68 -20.73 8.08
C GLU A 26 -17.49 -19.54 9.04
N ALA A 27 -16.26 -19.05 9.20
CA ALA A 27 -15.98 -17.90 10.07
C ALA A 27 -16.57 -16.61 9.48
N LEU A 28 -16.45 -16.42 8.16
CA LEU A 28 -17.09 -15.30 7.48
C LEU A 28 -18.62 -15.38 7.55
N ALA A 29 -19.18 -16.59 7.42
CA ALA A 29 -20.61 -16.82 7.58
C ALA A 29 -21.11 -16.43 8.97
N GLN A 30 -20.38 -16.84 10.02
CA GLN A 30 -20.68 -16.47 11.40
C GLN A 30 -20.62 -14.95 11.61
N ALA A 31 -19.61 -14.27 11.05
CA ALA A 31 -19.47 -12.82 11.14
C ALA A 31 -20.61 -12.05 10.46
N LEU A 32 -21.19 -12.63 9.41
CA LEU A 32 -22.32 -12.06 8.65
C LEU A 32 -23.68 -12.58 9.12
N GLY A 33 -23.72 -13.42 10.17
CA GLY A 33 -24.98 -14.01 10.66
C GLY A 33 -25.69 -14.91 9.65
N THR A 34 -24.93 -15.55 8.76
CA THR A 34 -25.44 -16.41 7.67
C THR A 34 -24.84 -17.82 7.74
N ASN A 35 -25.04 -18.62 6.70
CA ASN A 35 -24.49 -19.97 6.57
C ASN A 35 -23.35 -20.04 5.53
N GLN A 36 -22.55 -21.11 5.60
CA GLN A 36 -21.40 -21.32 4.71
C GLN A 36 -21.83 -21.36 3.23
N GLN A 37 -23.01 -21.92 2.93
CA GLN A 37 -23.52 -22.04 1.57
C GLN A 37 -23.80 -20.65 0.97
N ALA A 38 -24.34 -19.72 1.75
CA ALA A 38 -24.56 -18.34 1.33
C ALA A 38 -23.24 -17.63 1.00
N ILE A 39 -22.18 -17.86 1.79
CA ILE A 39 -20.85 -17.34 1.49
C ILE A 39 -20.29 -17.93 0.19
N SER A 40 -20.45 -19.25 -0.01
CA SER A 40 -20.05 -19.90 -1.26
C SER A 40 -20.77 -19.32 -2.48
N ILE A 41 -22.07 -19.03 -2.36
CA ILE A 41 -22.85 -18.37 -3.42
C ILE A 41 -22.31 -16.95 -3.68
N ILE A 42 -22.04 -16.19 -2.63
CA ILE A 42 -21.46 -14.84 -2.71
C ILE A 42 -20.10 -14.88 -3.44
N GLU A 43 -19.22 -15.80 -3.08
CA GLU A 43 -17.89 -15.95 -3.69
C GLU A 43 -17.95 -16.37 -5.17
N ASN A 44 -18.98 -17.12 -5.56
CA ASN A 44 -19.22 -17.52 -6.95
C ASN A 44 -20.03 -16.48 -7.76
N SER A 45 -20.47 -15.38 -7.14
CA SER A 45 -21.22 -14.33 -7.82
C SER A 45 -20.30 -13.29 -8.45
N GLU A 46 -20.54 -12.96 -9.73
CA GLU A 46 -19.79 -11.94 -10.44
C GLU A 46 -20.03 -10.54 -9.86
N THR A 47 -21.26 -10.28 -9.43
CA THR A 47 -21.71 -9.01 -8.84
C THR A 47 -22.44 -9.24 -7.51
N ILE A 48 -22.42 -8.23 -6.64
CA ILE A 48 -23.06 -8.25 -5.31
C ILE A 48 -23.66 -6.86 -5.07
N ASP A 49 -24.81 -6.82 -4.38
CA ASP A 49 -25.44 -5.57 -3.95
C ASP A 49 -24.47 -4.74 -3.09
N GLU A 50 -24.47 -3.43 -3.27
CA GLU A 50 -23.52 -2.53 -2.59
C GLU A 50 -23.62 -2.66 -1.05
N GLU A 51 -24.83 -2.76 -0.51
CA GLU A 51 -25.06 -2.91 0.93
C GLU A 51 -24.41 -4.19 1.49
N LYS A 52 -24.61 -5.31 0.80
CA LYS A 52 -23.98 -6.60 1.16
C LYS A 52 -22.47 -6.55 1.02
N LEU A 53 -21.96 -5.86 -0.01
CA LEU A 53 -20.52 -5.70 -0.20
C LEU A 53 -19.89 -4.92 0.96
N ILE A 54 -20.57 -3.89 1.47
CA ILE A 54 -20.13 -3.11 2.63
C ILE A 54 -20.10 -3.99 3.89
N GLU A 55 -21.11 -4.82 4.12
CA GLU A 55 -21.15 -5.76 5.23
C GLU A 55 -20.01 -6.78 5.16
N VAL A 56 -19.81 -7.40 4.00
CA VAL A 56 -18.71 -8.33 3.75
C VAL A 56 -17.35 -7.66 3.96
N ALA A 57 -17.17 -6.44 3.46
CA ALA A 57 -15.95 -5.67 3.65
C ALA A 57 -15.66 -5.41 5.13
N LYS A 58 -16.68 -5.02 5.89
CA LYS A 58 -16.59 -4.82 7.34
C LYS A 58 -16.20 -6.12 8.06
N ALA A 59 -16.80 -7.25 7.70
CA ALA A 59 -16.46 -8.56 8.26
C ALA A 59 -15.02 -8.99 7.95
N LEU A 60 -14.50 -8.64 6.75
CA LEU A 60 -13.12 -8.91 6.33
C LEU A 60 -12.09 -7.86 6.82
N GLY A 61 -12.56 -6.81 7.51
CA GLY A 61 -11.71 -5.72 7.99
C GLY A 61 -11.07 -4.91 6.85
N VAL A 62 -11.79 -4.69 5.76
CA VAL A 62 -11.37 -3.89 4.60
C VAL A 62 -12.48 -2.92 4.18
N THR A 63 -12.22 -2.03 3.23
CA THR A 63 -13.25 -1.17 2.63
C THR A 63 -13.89 -1.85 1.41
N ALA A 64 -15.14 -1.50 1.09
CA ALA A 64 -15.80 -2.01 -0.13
C ALA A 64 -15.02 -1.63 -1.39
N GLU A 65 -14.42 -0.44 -1.41
CA GLU A 65 -13.52 0.01 -2.49
C GLU A 65 -12.27 -0.87 -2.60
N ALA A 66 -11.68 -1.30 -1.48
CA ALA A 66 -10.54 -2.20 -1.50
C ALA A 66 -10.89 -3.54 -2.16
N ILE A 67 -12.11 -4.07 -1.94
CA ILE A 67 -12.59 -5.28 -2.62
C ILE A 67 -12.77 -5.02 -4.12
N LYS A 68 -13.40 -3.90 -4.50
CA LYS A 68 -13.61 -3.54 -5.92
C LYS A 68 -12.30 -3.37 -6.68
N ASN A 69 -11.31 -2.74 -6.06
CA ASN A 69 -10.00 -2.44 -6.65
C ASN A 69 -8.97 -3.55 -6.42
N PHE A 70 -9.34 -4.64 -5.73
CA PHE A 70 -8.42 -5.73 -5.47
C PHE A 70 -7.92 -6.36 -6.77
N SER A 71 -6.60 -6.52 -6.83
CA SER A 71 -5.86 -7.20 -7.90
C SER A 71 -4.74 -8.01 -7.28
N GLU A 72 -4.71 -9.31 -7.56
CA GLU A 72 -3.65 -10.20 -7.07
C GLU A 72 -2.27 -9.76 -7.57
N GLU A 73 -2.19 -9.29 -8.82
CA GLU A 73 -0.94 -8.79 -9.41
C GLU A 73 -0.44 -7.54 -8.67
N ALA A 74 -1.34 -6.64 -8.28
CA ALA A 74 -0.98 -5.47 -7.47
C ALA A 74 -0.45 -5.89 -6.09
N VAL A 75 -1.09 -6.86 -5.44
CA VAL A 75 -0.62 -7.39 -4.14
C VAL A 75 0.72 -8.10 -4.27
N LEU A 76 0.91 -8.94 -5.29
CA LEU A 76 2.17 -9.64 -5.55
C LEU A 76 3.31 -8.67 -5.91
N ASN A 77 3.03 -7.62 -6.67
CA ASN A 77 4.01 -6.55 -6.94
C ASN A 77 4.39 -5.82 -5.65
N ILE A 78 3.43 -5.52 -4.77
CA ILE A 78 3.72 -4.89 -3.46
C ILE A 78 4.58 -5.82 -2.60
N ILE A 79 4.20 -7.09 -2.47
CA ILE A 79 4.95 -8.07 -1.67
C ILE A 79 6.35 -8.29 -2.25
N GLY A 80 6.47 -8.45 -3.57
CA GLY A 80 7.74 -8.61 -4.26
C GLY A 80 8.68 -7.43 -4.04
N ASN A 81 8.18 -6.20 -4.20
CA ASN A 81 8.98 -4.99 -3.97
C ASN A 81 9.33 -4.76 -2.49
N THR A 82 8.45 -5.18 -1.57
CA THR A 82 8.70 -5.07 -0.12
C THR A 82 9.76 -6.06 0.36
N LEU A 83 9.73 -7.30 -0.17
CA LEU A 83 10.65 -8.37 0.24
C LEU A 83 12.00 -8.31 -0.49
N HIS A 84 12.06 -7.77 -1.71
CA HIS A 84 13.28 -7.74 -2.50
C HIS A 84 14.16 -6.51 -2.20
N ASP A 85 13.59 -5.36 -1.84
CA ASP A 85 14.35 -4.10 -1.77
C ASP A 85 14.18 -3.28 -0.49
N GLY A 86 13.46 -3.78 0.54
CA GLY A 86 13.20 -2.97 1.75
C GLY A 86 12.50 -1.63 1.43
N SER A 87 11.87 -1.55 0.26
CA SER A 87 11.23 -0.36 -0.27
C SER A 87 9.88 -0.21 0.42
N PHE A 88 9.79 0.82 1.26
CA PHE A 88 8.60 1.24 1.97
C PHE A 88 7.50 1.65 0.99
N ILE A 89 6.66 0.69 0.57
CA ILE A 89 5.39 0.99 -0.08
C ILE A 89 4.39 1.42 1.01
N ASN A 90 4.61 2.61 1.56
CA ASN A 90 3.53 3.43 2.12
C ASN A 90 3.68 4.85 1.54
N GLY A 91 3.42 4.96 0.24
CA GLY A 91 3.38 6.22 -0.49
C GLY A 91 2.20 7.12 -0.13
N ASN A 92 1.64 7.02 1.08
CA ASN A 92 0.60 7.93 1.60
C ASN A 92 0.83 8.39 3.05
N ALA A 93 1.83 7.89 3.78
CA ALA A 93 2.16 8.39 5.12
C ALA A 93 3.25 9.49 5.11
N PHE A 94 4.05 9.57 4.05
CA PHE A 94 5.10 10.58 3.89
C PHE A 94 5.14 11.08 2.44
N SER A 95 4.06 11.69 1.97
CA SER A 95 4.15 12.53 0.76
C SER A 95 4.87 13.82 1.13
N CYS A 96 6.21 13.78 1.12
CA CYS A 96 6.97 15.01 1.03
C CYS A 96 6.51 15.73 -0.24
N ASN A 97 5.89 16.90 -0.12
CA ASN A 97 5.52 17.75 -1.27
C ASN A 97 6.76 18.42 -1.93
N PHE A 98 7.93 17.83 -1.72
CA PHE A 98 9.21 18.28 -2.22
C PHE A 98 10.02 17.03 -2.60
N ASN A 99 10.85 17.15 -3.62
CA ASN A 99 11.78 16.09 -4.00
C ASN A 99 12.86 15.96 -2.91
N PRO A 100 13.00 14.81 -2.22
CA PRO A 100 14.00 14.63 -1.18
C PRO A 100 15.44 14.85 -1.64
N LEU A 101 15.73 14.55 -2.92
CA LEU A 101 17.06 14.79 -3.50
C LEU A 101 17.41 16.28 -3.51
N ASP A 102 16.45 17.16 -3.78
CA ASP A 102 16.66 18.61 -3.77
C ASP A 102 17.06 19.09 -2.36
N LYS A 103 16.48 18.49 -1.30
CA LYS A 103 16.84 18.80 0.09
C LYS A 103 18.20 18.27 0.51
N VAL A 104 18.61 17.13 -0.04
CA VAL A 104 19.96 16.61 0.18
C VAL A 104 21.00 17.53 -0.49
N ILE A 105 20.72 18.00 -1.72
CA ILE A 105 21.60 18.95 -2.43
C ILE A 105 21.72 20.26 -1.63
N GLU A 106 20.60 20.82 -1.16
CA GLU A 106 20.57 22.04 -0.34
C GLU A 106 21.41 21.89 0.95
N LEU A 107 21.38 20.71 1.59
CA LEU A 107 22.21 20.42 2.76
C LEU A 107 23.71 20.40 2.42
N TYR A 108 24.09 19.78 1.29
CA TYR A 108 25.48 19.74 0.85
C TYR A 108 26.01 21.13 0.51
N GLU A 109 25.23 21.97 -0.18
CA GLU A 109 25.60 23.35 -0.49
C GLU A 109 25.87 24.16 0.79
N ARG A 110 25.00 24.03 1.80
CA ARG A 110 25.19 24.67 3.12
C ARG A 110 26.43 24.16 3.83
N LEU A 111 26.69 22.85 3.79
CA LEU A 111 27.86 22.25 4.43
C LEU A 111 29.16 22.75 3.79
N VAL A 112 29.20 22.80 2.46
CA VAL A 112 30.34 23.36 1.72
C VAL A 112 30.55 24.83 2.07
N GLN A 113 29.49 25.62 2.21
CA GLN A 113 29.61 27.01 2.62
C GLN A 113 30.16 27.14 4.04
N ALA A 114 29.65 26.36 4.99
CA ALA A 114 30.13 26.37 6.38
C ALA A 114 31.63 26.01 6.49
N GLU A 115 32.10 25.05 5.68
CA GLU A 115 33.53 24.72 5.62
C GLU A 115 34.36 25.88 5.05
N LYS A 116 33.88 26.58 4.01
CA LYS A 116 34.57 27.76 3.45
C LYS A 116 34.66 28.89 4.47
N ASP A 117 33.55 29.21 5.13
CA ASP A 117 33.49 30.29 6.14
C ASP A 117 34.44 30.00 7.31
N LYS A 118 34.52 28.73 7.74
CA LYS A 118 35.44 28.27 8.77
C LYS A 118 36.89 28.42 8.35
N VAL A 119 37.24 28.04 7.11
CA VAL A 119 38.59 28.22 6.57
C VAL A 119 38.95 29.70 6.52
N GLU A 120 38.07 30.56 6.01
CA GLU A 120 38.31 32.00 5.95
C GLU A 120 38.52 32.62 7.33
N TYR A 121 37.71 32.21 8.32
CA TYR A 121 37.87 32.64 9.70
C TYR A 121 39.24 32.22 10.28
N LEU A 122 39.66 30.98 10.03
CA LEU A 122 40.98 30.51 10.45
C LEU A 122 42.13 31.25 9.75
N GLU A 123 41.99 31.56 8.46
CA GLU A 123 42.97 32.37 7.72
C GLU A 123 43.08 33.80 8.27
N LYS A 124 41.97 34.42 8.67
CA LYS A 124 41.97 35.74 9.32
C LYS A 124 42.72 35.70 10.65
N LEU A 125 42.43 34.71 11.50
CA LEU A 125 43.14 34.52 12.77
C LEU A 125 44.65 34.27 12.59
N LEU A 126 45.04 33.59 11.52
CA LEU A 126 46.46 33.37 11.19
C LEU A 126 47.16 34.63 10.68
N LYS A 127 46.45 35.54 10.00
CA LYS A 127 47.00 36.82 9.49
C LYS A 127 47.10 37.90 10.56
N GLU A 128 46.32 37.81 11.64
CA GLU A 128 46.35 38.72 12.79
C GLU A 128 47.43 38.35 13.82
N LYS A 129 48.23 37.30 13.57
CA LYS A 129 49.38 36.87 14.37
C LYS A 129 50.70 37.31 13.75
#